data_AF-A0A814I3N1-F1
#
_entry.id   AF-A0A814I3N1-F1
#
_cell.length_a   1.000
_cell.length_b   1.000
_cell.length_c   1.000
_cell.angle_alpha   90.00
_cell.angle_beta   90.00
_cell.angle_gamma   90.00
#
_symmetry.space_group_name_H-M   'P 1'
#
loop_
_entity.id
_entity.type
_entity.pdbx_description
1 polymer ?
#
loop_
_entity_poly.entity_id
_entity_poly.type
_entity_poly.pdbx_seq_one_letter_code
_entity_poly.pdbx_strand_id
1 'polypeptide(L)'
;MSSDSLPQPRAIYDRNSTLWSNKDECFFRDFQIKPTRQTGPHCVSTVLAMLTGKKPEDFQGKMNTQDPCSWSRVLQPYGMKLAYCPMDVRKLKFYMDELIAFDDLFTLSYYTTLDPKEILADPDNAGWITGSHIVILHRNQIIDPVLGRTTPALEHECNDYHTKRIFRVVPCDYVRGF
;
A
#
# COMPACT_ATOMS: atom_id res chain seq x y z
N MET A 1 -11.68 48.15 29.90
CA MET A 1 -12.11 47.16 28.90
C MET A 1 -10.88 46.37 28.46
N SER A 2 -10.72 45.16 28.98
CA SER A 2 -9.84 44.13 28.42
C SER A 2 -10.64 42.84 28.52
N SER A 3 -11.14 42.36 27.39
CA SER A 3 -11.84 41.09 27.31
C SER A 3 -10.79 39.99 27.22
N ASP A 4 -10.51 39.32 28.33
CA ASP A 4 -9.77 38.07 28.33
C ASP A 4 -10.62 37.02 27.61
N SER A 5 -10.25 36.75 26.36
CA SER A 5 -10.80 35.64 25.59
C SER A 5 -10.28 34.34 26.18
N LEU A 6 -11.20 33.55 26.75
CA LEU A 6 -10.91 32.18 27.18
C LEU A 6 -10.30 31.38 26.01
N PRO A 7 -9.24 30.58 26.24
CA PRO A 7 -8.65 29.76 25.20
C PRO A 7 -9.69 28.78 24.67
N GLN A 8 -9.94 28.84 23.35
CA GLN A 8 -10.80 27.91 22.64
C GLN A 8 -10.32 26.47 22.90
N PRO A 9 -11.22 25.50 23.15
CA PRO A 9 -10.82 24.11 23.29
C PRO A 9 -10.10 23.67 22.02
N ARG A 10 -8.88 23.13 22.17
CA ARG A 10 -8.12 22.53 21.07
C ARG A 10 -9.03 21.49 20.41
N ALA A 11 -9.24 21.61 19.10
CA ALA A 11 -9.97 20.60 18.33
C ALA A 11 -9.39 19.22 18.66
N ILE A 12 -10.25 18.25 18.98
CA ILE A 12 -9.84 16.86 19.17
C ILE A 12 -9.37 16.39 17.79
N TYR A 13 -8.06 16.27 17.60
CA TYR A 13 -7.48 15.74 16.38
C TYR A 13 -7.88 14.26 16.23
N ASP A 14 -8.37 13.88 15.05
CA ASP A 14 -8.57 12.47 14.73
C ASP A 14 -7.21 11.77 14.73
N ARG A 15 -7.07 10.73 15.56
CA ARG A 15 -5.84 9.94 15.63
C ARG A 15 -5.68 9.03 14.42
N ASN A 16 -6.79 8.76 13.70
CA ASN A 16 -6.84 7.85 12.59
C ASN A 16 -7.00 8.61 11.27
N SER A 17 -6.39 8.10 10.20
CA SER A 17 -6.53 8.68 8.87
C SER A 17 -7.82 8.25 8.14
N THR A 18 -8.68 7.45 8.78
CA THR A 18 -9.83 6.71 8.21
C THR A 18 -9.58 6.30 6.75
N LEU A 19 -9.01 5.10 6.56
CA LEU A 19 -8.51 4.65 5.26
C LEU A 19 -9.61 4.54 4.20
N TRP A 20 -10.81 4.18 4.63
CA TRP A 20 -11.96 3.97 3.75
C TRP A 20 -13.27 4.29 4.45
N SER A 21 -14.19 4.98 3.75
CA SER A 21 -15.44 5.45 4.33
C SER A 21 -16.47 4.34 4.54
N ASN A 22 -16.57 3.40 3.60
CA ASN A 22 -17.53 2.29 3.66
C ASN A 22 -16.84 0.99 4.14
N LYS A 23 -17.08 0.61 5.39
CA LYS A 23 -16.47 -0.57 6.00
C LYS A 23 -17.07 -1.89 5.55
N ASP A 24 -18.26 -1.87 4.97
CA ASP A 24 -18.99 -3.08 4.55
C ASP A 24 -18.67 -3.49 3.11
N GLU A 25 -18.00 -2.62 2.35
CA GLU A 25 -17.50 -2.98 1.03
C GLU A 25 -16.42 -4.04 1.13
N CYS A 26 -16.46 -5.01 0.22
CA CYS A 26 -15.43 -6.01 0.05
C CYS A 26 -15.46 -6.48 -1.42
N PHE A 27 -14.34 -6.35 -2.13
CA PHE A 27 -14.31 -6.58 -3.57
C PHE A 27 -13.68 -7.92 -3.96
N PHE A 28 -12.62 -8.30 -3.25
CA PHE A 28 -11.76 -9.43 -3.62
C PHE A 28 -11.47 -10.34 -2.40
N ARG A 29 -12.45 -10.46 -1.49
CA ARG A 29 -12.40 -11.33 -0.29
C ARG A 29 -11.88 -12.74 -0.60
N ASP A 30 -12.47 -13.37 -1.60
CA ASP A 30 -12.23 -14.77 -1.94
C ASP A 30 -11.18 -14.95 -3.04
N PHE A 31 -10.49 -13.87 -3.40
CA PHE A 31 -9.47 -13.86 -4.45
C PHE A 31 -8.33 -14.82 -4.08
N GLN A 32 -7.93 -15.67 -5.02
CA GLN A 32 -6.91 -16.69 -4.79
C GLN A 32 -5.56 -16.18 -5.29
N ILE A 33 -4.58 -16.10 -4.40
CA ILE A 33 -3.24 -15.62 -4.71
C ILE A 33 -2.23 -16.72 -4.44
N LYS A 34 -1.39 -17.00 -5.42
CA LYS A 34 -0.24 -17.90 -5.27
C LYS A 34 1.00 -17.07 -4.89
N PRO A 35 1.54 -17.20 -3.67
CA PRO A 35 2.78 -16.54 -3.29
C PRO A 35 3.90 -16.89 -4.27
N THR A 36 4.59 -15.85 -4.75
CA THR A 36 5.67 -16.00 -5.72
C THR A 36 6.87 -15.19 -5.24
N ARG A 37 8.05 -15.83 -5.19
CA ARG A 37 9.28 -15.15 -4.81
C ARG A 37 9.79 -14.32 -5.99
N GLN A 38 10.17 -13.07 -5.73
CA GLN A 38 10.81 -12.21 -6.71
C GLN A 38 12.25 -12.63 -6.97
N THR A 39 12.73 -12.32 -8.17
CA THR A 39 14.14 -12.38 -8.55
C THR A 39 14.62 -10.96 -8.80
N GLY A 40 15.70 -10.52 -8.13
CA GLY A 40 16.22 -9.15 -8.29
C GLY A 40 15.29 -8.06 -7.72
N PRO A 41 15.47 -6.78 -8.13
CA PRO A 41 14.71 -5.63 -7.62
C PRO A 41 13.34 -5.46 -8.32
N HIS A 42 12.54 -6.53 -8.38
CA HIS A 42 11.31 -6.60 -9.17
C HIS A 42 10.03 -6.79 -8.35
N CYS A 43 10.01 -6.30 -7.10
CA CYS A 43 8.88 -6.44 -6.18
C CYS A 43 7.53 -6.00 -6.80
N VAL A 44 7.49 -4.85 -7.50
CA VAL A 44 6.27 -4.36 -8.17
C VAL A 44 5.79 -5.34 -9.24
N SER A 45 6.66 -5.76 -10.16
CA SER A 45 6.31 -6.72 -11.22
C SER A 45 5.84 -8.05 -10.64
N THR A 46 6.45 -8.53 -9.56
CA THR A 46 6.03 -9.76 -8.88
C THR A 46 4.67 -9.60 -8.20
N VAL A 47 4.38 -8.46 -7.56
CA VAL A 47 3.05 -8.17 -7.00
C VAL A 47 1.97 -8.14 -8.07
N LEU A 48 2.20 -7.45 -9.19
CA LEU A 48 1.21 -7.42 -10.28
C LEU A 48 1.02 -8.79 -10.93
N ALA A 49 2.08 -9.59 -11.03
CA ALA A 49 1.99 -10.97 -11.48
C ALA A 49 1.12 -11.83 -10.54
N MET A 50 1.30 -11.69 -9.22
CA MET A 50 0.46 -12.37 -8.24
C MET A 50 -1.01 -11.94 -8.33
N LEU A 51 -1.29 -10.64 -8.52
CA LEU A 51 -2.66 -10.12 -8.68
C LEU A 51 -3.33 -10.58 -9.98
N THR A 52 -2.57 -10.85 -11.04
CA THR A 52 -3.14 -11.18 -12.37
C THR A 52 -3.02 -12.66 -12.74
N GLY A 53 -2.34 -13.45 -11.92
CA GLY A 53 -2.00 -14.85 -12.24
C GLY A 53 -1.02 -14.98 -13.43
N LYS A 54 -0.25 -13.93 -13.73
CA LYS A 54 0.73 -13.89 -14.83
C LYS A 54 2.16 -14.07 -14.33
N LYS A 55 3.13 -14.00 -15.23
CA LYS A 55 4.55 -14.06 -14.88
C LYS A 55 5.11 -12.65 -14.62
N PRO A 56 6.05 -12.45 -13.68
CA PRO A 56 6.65 -11.13 -13.44
C PRO A 56 7.25 -10.48 -14.70
N GLU A 57 7.82 -11.28 -15.60
CA GLU A 57 8.41 -10.85 -16.87
C GLU A 57 7.39 -10.19 -17.80
N ASP A 58 6.09 -10.51 -17.64
CA ASP A 58 5.03 -9.88 -18.43
C ASP A 58 4.86 -8.39 -18.08
N PHE A 59 5.42 -7.92 -16.96
CA PHE A 59 5.30 -6.54 -16.46
C PHE A 59 6.63 -5.78 -16.43
N GLN A 60 7.77 -6.47 -16.42
CA GLN A 60 9.08 -5.83 -16.37
C GLN A 60 9.31 -4.95 -17.62
N GLY A 61 9.75 -3.71 -17.40
CA GLY A 61 10.03 -2.75 -18.48
C GLY A 61 8.78 -2.18 -19.18
N LYS A 62 7.56 -2.60 -18.81
CA LYS A 62 6.31 -2.13 -19.43
C LYS A 62 5.57 -1.06 -18.64
N MET A 63 6.07 -0.73 -17.45
CA MET A 63 5.44 0.21 -16.53
C MET A 63 6.49 0.94 -15.71
N ASN A 64 6.12 2.11 -15.18
CA ASN A 64 6.97 2.86 -14.28
C ASN A 64 6.77 2.31 -12.87
N THR A 65 7.80 1.68 -12.30
CA THR A 65 7.78 1.08 -10.96
C THR A 65 7.68 2.09 -9.82
N GLN A 66 7.63 3.39 -10.13
CA GLN A 66 7.36 4.47 -9.17
C GLN A 66 5.99 5.13 -9.37
N ASP A 67 5.30 4.89 -10.50
CA ASP A 67 3.99 5.46 -10.84
C ASP A 67 2.84 4.45 -10.63
N PRO A 68 2.06 4.57 -9.55
CA PRO A 68 0.93 3.67 -9.29
C PRO A 68 -0.20 3.77 -10.32
N CYS A 69 -0.34 4.89 -11.03
CA CYS A 69 -1.30 4.99 -12.14
C CYS A 69 -0.89 4.06 -13.29
N SER A 70 0.40 3.88 -13.55
CA SER A 70 0.87 2.89 -14.52
C SER A 70 0.57 1.46 -14.10
N TRP A 71 0.59 1.17 -12.80
CA TRP A 71 0.23 -0.17 -12.27
C TRP A 71 -1.25 -0.44 -12.46
N SER A 72 -2.12 0.53 -12.14
CA SER A 72 -3.56 0.43 -12.41
C SER A 72 -3.87 0.15 -13.88
N ARG A 73 -3.26 0.88 -14.83
CA ARG A 73 -3.49 0.67 -16.28
C ARG A 73 -3.15 -0.76 -16.72
N VAL A 74 -2.14 -1.35 -16.11
CA VAL A 74 -1.72 -2.74 -16.35
C VAL A 74 -2.71 -3.75 -15.73
N LEU A 75 -3.34 -3.41 -14.60
CA LEU A 75 -4.36 -4.23 -13.94
C LEU A 75 -5.73 -4.16 -14.63
N GLN A 76 -6.02 -3.06 -15.34
CA GLN A 76 -7.35 -2.83 -15.94
C GLN A 76 -7.86 -3.97 -16.86
N PRO A 77 -7.03 -4.55 -17.76
CA PRO A 77 -7.44 -5.71 -18.57
C PRO A 77 -7.83 -6.95 -17.76
N TYR A 78 -7.50 -6.98 -16.47
CA TYR A 78 -7.80 -8.06 -15.52
C TYR A 78 -8.95 -7.71 -14.57
N GLY A 79 -9.71 -6.64 -14.86
CA GLY A 79 -10.88 -6.24 -14.07
C GLY A 79 -10.54 -5.55 -12.75
N MET A 80 -9.28 -5.17 -12.53
CA MET A 80 -8.82 -4.51 -11.30
C MET A 80 -8.22 -3.13 -11.57
N LYS A 81 -8.31 -2.25 -10.57
CA LYS A 81 -7.51 -1.02 -10.48
C LYS A 81 -7.15 -0.70 -9.04
N LEU A 82 -6.22 0.24 -8.85
CA LEU A 82 -5.77 0.69 -7.54
C LEU A 82 -6.52 1.95 -7.10
N ALA A 83 -7.13 1.90 -5.92
CA ALA A 83 -7.76 3.05 -5.28
C ALA A 83 -6.94 3.49 -4.07
N TYR A 84 -6.42 4.72 -4.13
CA TYR A 84 -5.58 5.29 -3.07
C TYR A 84 -6.34 5.38 -1.75
N CYS A 85 -5.73 4.91 -0.66
CA CYS A 85 -6.24 5.10 0.71
C CYS A 85 -5.53 6.31 1.35
N PRO A 86 -6.24 7.23 2.03
CA PRO A 86 -5.64 8.39 2.66
C PRO A 86 -4.67 7.92 3.73
N MET A 87 -3.40 8.29 3.59
CA MET A 87 -2.34 7.90 4.49
C MET A 87 -1.30 9.03 4.53
N ASP A 88 -0.55 9.06 5.62
CA ASP A 88 0.67 9.85 5.75
C ASP A 88 1.85 8.93 6.12
N VAL A 89 2.98 9.55 6.48
CA VAL A 89 4.24 8.86 6.77
C VAL A 89 4.22 7.98 8.02
N ARG A 90 3.09 7.80 8.73
CA ARG A 90 3.00 6.87 9.87
C ARG A 90 3.53 5.47 9.51
N LYS A 91 3.97 4.75 10.55
CA LYS A 91 4.37 3.34 10.42
C LYS A 91 3.19 2.45 10.04
N LEU A 92 3.47 1.37 9.32
CA LEU A 92 2.45 0.46 8.80
C LEU A 92 1.53 -0.10 9.90
N LYS A 93 2.06 -0.40 11.09
CA LYS A 93 1.28 -0.92 12.23
C LYS A 93 0.10 -0.04 12.64
N PHE A 94 0.16 1.28 12.43
CA PHE A 94 -0.94 2.18 12.80
C PHE A 94 -2.16 2.05 11.88
N TYR A 95 -2.00 1.41 10.72
CA TYR A 95 -3.06 1.15 9.76
C TYR A 95 -3.57 -0.30 9.82
N MET A 96 -2.83 -1.19 10.48
CA MET A 96 -2.99 -2.64 10.27
C MET A 96 -4.32 -3.18 10.80
N ASP A 97 -4.77 -2.74 11.97
CA ASP A 97 -6.06 -3.20 12.53
C ASP A 97 -7.24 -2.81 11.62
N GLU A 98 -7.23 -1.58 11.08
CA GLU A 98 -8.27 -1.12 10.15
C GLU A 98 -8.19 -1.86 8.81
N LEU A 99 -6.99 -2.06 8.29
CA LEU A 99 -6.74 -2.81 7.05
C LEU A 99 -7.24 -4.26 7.12
N ILE A 100 -6.94 -4.96 8.23
CA ILE A 100 -7.41 -6.33 8.47
C ILE A 100 -8.93 -6.35 8.62
N ALA A 101 -9.53 -5.35 9.28
CA ALA A 101 -10.97 -5.28 9.51
C ALA A 101 -11.78 -5.15 8.20
N PHE A 102 -11.21 -4.57 7.13
CA PHE A 102 -11.87 -4.56 5.82
C PHE A 102 -11.96 -5.95 5.17
N ASP A 103 -11.16 -6.93 5.62
CA ASP A 103 -11.17 -8.32 5.17
C ASP A 103 -11.14 -8.45 3.62
N ASP A 104 -10.29 -7.66 2.98
CA ASP A 104 -10.23 -7.48 1.52
C ASP A 104 -8.79 -7.47 0.99
N LEU A 105 -8.60 -7.04 -0.27
CA LEU A 105 -7.32 -7.03 -0.98
C LEU A 105 -6.72 -5.62 -1.11
N PHE A 106 -5.46 -5.49 -0.69
CA PHE A 106 -4.69 -4.25 -0.72
C PHE A 106 -3.28 -4.48 -1.24
N THR A 107 -2.68 -3.43 -1.78
CA THR A 107 -1.23 -3.33 -1.91
C THR A 107 -0.69 -2.33 -0.89
N LEU A 108 0.35 -2.75 -0.18
CA LEU A 108 1.00 -1.95 0.85
C LEU A 108 2.44 -1.68 0.41
N SER A 109 2.86 -0.42 0.43
CA SER A 109 4.23 -0.03 0.17
C SER A 109 4.81 0.70 1.36
N TYR A 110 6.08 0.43 1.68
CA TYR A 110 6.81 1.07 2.78
C TYR A 110 8.27 1.33 2.38
N TYR A 111 8.88 2.31 3.04
CA TYR A 111 10.30 2.60 2.88
C TYR A 111 11.13 1.53 3.60
N THR A 112 12.18 0.99 2.98
CA THR A 112 13.00 -0.08 3.56
C THR A 112 14.06 0.42 4.54
N THR A 113 14.28 1.73 4.59
CA THR A 113 15.13 2.39 5.57
C THR A 113 14.31 2.81 6.80
N LEU A 114 14.96 2.80 7.96
CA LEU A 114 14.39 3.33 9.20
C LEU A 114 14.91 4.75 9.51
N ASP A 115 15.87 5.28 8.74
CA ASP A 115 16.36 6.65 8.91
C ASP A 115 15.39 7.65 8.25
N PRO A 116 14.72 8.53 9.03
CA PRO A 116 13.84 9.55 8.47
C PRO A 116 14.56 10.53 7.53
N LYS A 117 15.87 10.74 7.70
CA LYS A 117 16.64 11.64 6.84
C LYS A 117 16.73 11.12 5.41
N GLU A 118 16.87 9.82 5.24
CA GLU A 118 16.89 9.19 3.91
C GLU A 118 15.51 9.24 3.24
N ILE A 119 14.44 9.09 4.01
CA ILE A 119 13.05 9.16 3.49
C ILE A 119 12.74 10.57 2.97
N LEU A 120 13.28 11.60 3.64
CA LEU A 120 13.04 13.01 3.35
C LEU A 120 14.15 13.67 2.53
N ALA A 121 15.10 12.89 2.02
CA ALA A 121 16.20 13.40 1.19
C ALA A 121 15.71 13.83 -0.20
N ASP A 122 16.47 14.73 -0.82
CA ASP A 122 16.33 15.00 -2.25
C ASP A 122 16.76 13.76 -3.06
N PRO A 123 16.17 13.55 -4.26
CA PRO A 123 16.59 12.47 -5.13
C PRO A 123 18.05 12.66 -5.59
N ASP A 124 18.76 11.55 -5.77
CA ASP A 124 20.08 11.53 -6.38
C ASP A 124 20.03 11.86 -7.89
N ASN A 125 21.20 11.84 -8.55
CA ASN A 125 21.31 12.12 -9.99
C ASN A 125 20.56 11.12 -10.89
N ALA A 126 20.15 9.96 -10.36
CA ALA A 126 19.31 8.98 -11.06
C ALA A 126 17.82 9.13 -10.74
N GLY A 127 17.44 10.14 -9.93
CA GLY A 127 16.06 10.37 -9.52
C GLY A 127 15.62 9.47 -8.35
N TRP A 128 16.55 8.80 -7.67
CA TRP A 128 16.26 7.87 -6.59
C TRP A 128 16.40 8.54 -5.22
N ILE A 129 15.44 8.32 -4.32
CA ILE A 129 15.46 8.86 -2.95
C ILE A 129 16.00 7.79 -1.99
N THR A 130 15.22 6.73 -1.77
CA THR A 130 15.60 5.62 -0.88
C THR A 130 14.83 4.36 -1.27
N GLY A 131 15.27 3.23 -0.71
CA GLY A 131 14.65 1.92 -0.87
C GLY A 131 13.19 1.91 -0.43
N SER A 132 12.37 1.19 -1.21
CA SER A 132 10.99 0.89 -0.84
C SER A 132 10.61 -0.49 -1.31
N HIS A 133 9.67 -1.10 -0.60
CA HIS A 133 9.14 -2.41 -0.92
C HIS A 133 7.61 -2.37 -1.06
N ILE A 134 7.05 -3.33 -1.79
CA ILE A 134 5.62 -3.50 -1.97
C ILE A 134 5.22 -4.95 -1.67
N VAL A 135 4.14 -5.12 -0.93
CA VAL A 135 3.54 -6.41 -0.57
C VAL A 135 2.04 -6.39 -0.87
N ILE A 136 1.43 -7.57 -0.90
CA ILE A 136 -0.02 -7.71 -0.91
C ILE A 136 -0.49 -7.97 0.52
N LEU A 137 -1.51 -7.25 0.96
CA LEU A 137 -2.32 -7.67 2.10
C LEU A 137 -3.61 -8.27 1.55
N HIS A 138 -3.89 -9.51 1.92
CA HIS A 138 -5.16 -10.16 1.62
C HIS A 138 -5.76 -10.64 2.94
N ARG A 139 -6.91 -10.06 3.30
CA ARG A 139 -7.59 -10.34 4.56
C ARG A 139 -6.69 -10.04 5.76
N ASN A 140 -6.22 -11.06 6.48
CA ASN A 140 -5.33 -10.94 7.63
C ASN A 140 -3.88 -11.39 7.34
N GLN A 141 -3.51 -11.51 6.07
CA GLN A 141 -2.25 -12.10 5.64
C GLN A 141 -1.47 -11.20 4.69
N ILE A 142 -0.18 -11.05 4.94
CA ILE A 142 0.76 -10.40 4.02
C ILE A 142 1.41 -11.46 3.14
N ILE A 143 1.39 -11.23 1.83
CA ILE A 143 2.10 -12.02 0.82
C ILE A 143 3.28 -11.18 0.37
N ASP A 144 4.48 -11.58 0.80
CA ASP A 144 5.70 -10.84 0.55
C ASP A 144 6.49 -11.46 -0.62
N PRO A 145 6.72 -10.73 -1.73
CA PRO A 145 7.47 -11.25 -2.86
C PRO A 145 8.95 -11.50 -2.53
N VAL A 146 9.58 -10.86 -1.54
CA VAL A 146 10.97 -11.17 -1.14
C VAL A 146 11.06 -12.57 -0.52
N LEU A 147 10.10 -12.91 0.32
CA LEU A 147 10.05 -14.19 1.02
C LEU A 147 9.39 -15.29 0.18
N GLY A 148 8.52 -14.91 -0.77
CA GLY A 148 7.72 -15.85 -1.56
C GLY A 148 6.74 -16.68 -0.74
N ARG A 149 6.33 -16.16 0.43
CA ARG A 149 5.43 -16.83 1.37
C ARG A 149 4.44 -15.85 1.97
N THR A 150 3.48 -16.41 2.68
CA THR A 150 2.47 -15.67 3.42
C THR A 150 2.82 -15.61 4.90
N THR A 151 2.59 -14.47 5.55
CA THR A 151 2.74 -14.26 7.00
C THR A 151 1.47 -13.61 7.58
N PRO A 152 1.13 -13.87 8.85
CA PRO A 152 0.09 -13.09 9.54
C PRO A 152 0.45 -11.60 9.50
N ALA A 153 -0.50 -10.74 9.15
CA ALA A 153 -0.22 -9.33 8.90
C ALA A 153 0.31 -8.58 10.14
N LEU A 154 -0.17 -8.96 11.34
CA LEU A 154 0.32 -8.40 12.61
C LEU A 154 1.75 -8.85 12.98
N GLU A 155 2.24 -9.94 12.38
CA GLU A 155 3.57 -10.49 12.61
C GLU A 155 4.58 -10.08 11.53
N HIS A 156 4.17 -9.26 10.56
CA HIS A 156 5.05 -8.83 9.48
C HIS A 156 6.20 -7.98 10.02
N GLU A 157 7.43 -8.36 9.66
CA GLU A 157 8.66 -7.75 10.19
C GLU A 157 8.75 -6.24 9.89
N CYS A 158 8.10 -5.80 8.80
CA CYS A 158 8.11 -4.39 8.41
C CYS A 158 6.96 -3.56 9.02
N ASN A 159 6.25 -4.07 10.03
CA ASN A 159 5.19 -3.30 10.70
C ASN A 159 5.70 -1.99 11.34
N ASP A 160 6.99 -1.92 11.68
CA ASP A 160 7.64 -0.72 12.19
C ASP A 160 8.19 0.24 11.12
N TYR A 161 8.00 -0.06 9.83
CA TYR A 161 8.52 0.71 8.71
C TYR A 161 7.51 1.81 8.32
N HIS A 162 8.00 2.97 7.90
CA HIS A 162 7.14 4.09 7.49
C HIS A 162 6.42 3.74 6.18
N THR A 163 5.11 3.98 6.18
CA THR A 163 4.25 3.73 5.01
C THR A 163 4.59 4.70 3.90
N LYS A 164 4.74 4.17 2.68
CA LYS A 164 4.94 4.93 1.45
C LYS A 164 3.62 5.10 0.71
N ARG A 165 2.84 4.03 0.53
CA ARG A 165 1.54 4.04 -0.18
C ARG A 165 0.66 2.88 0.30
N ILE A 166 -0.65 3.11 0.32
CA ILE A 166 -1.67 2.07 0.51
C ILE A 166 -2.68 2.22 -0.61
N PHE A 167 -2.94 1.12 -1.32
CA PHE A 167 -4.04 1.06 -2.28
C PHE A 167 -4.94 -0.12 -1.97
N ARG A 168 -6.24 0.13 -2.00
CA ARG A 168 -7.23 -0.94 -2.08
C ARG A 168 -7.32 -1.40 -3.53
N VAL A 169 -7.37 -2.70 -3.76
CA VAL A 169 -7.64 -3.26 -5.10
C VAL A 169 -9.16 -3.26 -5.28
N VAL A 170 -9.66 -2.61 -6.34
CA VAL A 170 -11.09 -2.45 -6.59
C VAL A 170 -11.44 -2.84 -8.04
N PRO A 171 -12.70 -3.16 -8.35
CA PRO A 171 -13.14 -3.39 -9.73
C PRO A 171 -12.87 -2.18 -10.63
N CYS A 172 -12.57 -2.41 -11.91
CA CYS A 172 -12.28 -1.34 -12.86
C CYS A 172 -13.36 -0.27 -12.96
N ASP A 173 -14.63 -0.68 -12.85
CA ASP A 173 -15.82 0.15 -12.93
C ASP A 173 -16.21 0.81 -11.60
N TYR A 174 -15.51 0.50 -10.50
CA TYR A 174 -15.74 1.14 -9.21
C TYR A 174 -15.43 2.64 -9.27
N VAL A 175 -16.24 3.48 -8.62
CA VAL A 175 -16.18 4.95 -8.79
C VAL A 175 -14.84 5.56 -8.36
N ARG A 176 -14.19 5.00 -7.33
CA ARG A 176 -12.92 5.50 -6.80
C ARG A 176 -11.75 4.75 -7.43
N GLY A 177 -10.67 5.49 -7.70
CA GLY A 177 -9.44 4.95 -8.29
C GLY A 177 -9.32 5.30 -9.76
N PHE A 178 -8.09 5.21 -10.27
CA PHE A 178 -7.70 5.51 -11.65
C PHE A 178 -7.20 4.24 -12.31
#